data_AF-Q3IVW5-F1
#
_entry.id   AF-Q3IVW5-F1
#
_cell.length_a   1.000
_cell.length_b   1.000
_cell.length_c   1.000
_cell.angle_alpha   90.00
_cell.angle_beta   90.00
_cell.angle_gamma   90.00
#
_symmetry.space_group_name_H-M   'P 1'
#
loop_
_entity.id
_entity.type
_entity.pdbx_description
1 polymer ?
#
loop_
_entity_poly.entity_id
_entity_poly.type
_entity_poly.pdbx_seq_one_letter_code
_entity_poly.pdbx_strand_id
1 'polypeptide(L)'
;MTHLETVPLWLALPIALFLVLGSTLTLLGTVGLVQLRSFYDRLHAPTLGTSWGAAGIILAAILLFSWMQGRPVLHELVIGAFVMITTPVTLMMLGRAALHRDRAEGRGGVPAAVPHPDPSEGPPDVGTLSPEDLESPRPPKAPPMAIR
;
A
#
# COMPACT_ATOMS: atom_id res chain seq x y z
N MET A 1 23.84 16.92 -32.81
CA MET A 1 23.19 17.27 -31.52
C MET A 1 21.70 17.51 -31.77
N THR A 2 20.96 16.51 -32.27
CA THR A 2 19.52 16.63 -32.56
C THR A 2 18.85 15.24 -32.52
N HIS A 3 19.11 14.46 -31.46
CA HIS A 3 18.44 13.15 -31.25
C HIS A 3 16.93 13.28 -30.95
N LEU A 4 16.47 14.50 -30.62
CA LEU A 4 15.06 14.80 -30.41
C LEU A 4 14.33 15.16 -31.71
N GLU A 5 15.05 15.61 -32.75
CA GLU A 5 14.45 15.94 -34.06
C GLU A 5 14.10 14.69 -34.86
N THR A 6 14.72 13.55 -34.54
CA THR A 6 14.42 12.26 -35.16
C THR A 6 13.26 11.53 -34.50
N VAL A 7 12.73 12.01 -33.36
CA VAL A 7 11.57 11.39 -32.72
C VAL A 7 10.34 11.69 -33.58
N PRO A 8 9.71 10.67 -34.19
CA PRO A 8 8.60 10.94 -35.06
C PRO A 8 7.36 11.35 -34.23
N LEU A 9 6.55 12.25 -34.79
CA LEU A 9 5.38 12.83 -34.11
C LEU A 9 4.39 11.79 -33.57
N TRP A 10 4.25 10.66 -34.27
CA TRP A 10 3.41 9.55 -33.85
C TRP A 10 3.89 8.85 -32.56
N LEU A 11 5.19 8.95 -32.24
CA LEU A 11 5.78 8.44 -31.00
C LEU A 11 5.77 9.51 -29.90
N ALA A 12 6.02 10.78 -30.27
CA ALA A 12 6.04 11.89 -29.32
C ALA A 12 4.68 12.14 -28.65
N LEU A 13 3.58 12.03 -29.40
CA LEU A 13 2.20 12.21 -28.90
C LEU A 13 1.85 11.26 -27.72
N PRO A 14 1.98 9.93 -27.86
CA PRO A 14 1.67 9.03 -26.75
C PRO A 14 2.64 9.22 -25.58
N ILE A 15 3.94 9.45 -25.82
CA ILE A 15 4.90 9.73 -24.74
C ILE A 15 4.46 10.94 -23.93
N ALA A 16 4.15 12.06 -24.59
CA ALA A 16 3.69 13.29 -23.92
C ALA A 16 2.38 13.05 -23.16
N LEU A 17 1.42 12.33 -23.75
CA LEU A 17 0.15 11.99 -23.11
C LEU A 17 0.37 11.17 -21.82
N PHE A 18 1.16 10.10 -21.90
CA PHE A 18 1.50 9.27 -20.74
C PHE A 18 2.28 10.05 -19.69
N LEU A 19 3.17 10.97 -20.08
CA LEU A 19 3.91 11.82 -19.15
C LEU A 19 3.01 12.80 -18.41
N VAL A 20 2.08 13.47 -19.12
CA VAL A 20 1.15 14.44 -18.53
C VAL A 20 0.14 13.75 -17.65
N LEU A 21 -0.49 12.66 -18.12
CA LEU A 21 -1.39 11.86 -17.30
C LEU A 21 -0.67 11.25 -16.10
N GLY A 22 0.53 10.72 -16.32
CA GLY A 22 1.32 10.08 -15.27
C GLY A 22 1.77 11.05 -14.19
N SER A 23 2.26 12.24 -14.59
CA SER A 23 2.69 13.29 -13.65
C SER A 23 1.53 13.92 -12.89
N THR A 24 0.38 14.15 -13.54
CA THR A 24 -0.82 14.67 -12.85
C THR A 24 -1.36 13.66 -11.84
N LEU A 25 -1.46 12.37 -12.19
CA LEU A 25 -1.83 11.31 -11.24
C LEU A 25 -0.83 11.18 -10.09
N THR A 26 0.47 11.25 -10.37
CA THR A 26 1.52 11.24 -9.33
C THR A 26 1.38 12.46 -8.39
N LEU A 27 1.11 13.64 -8.95
CA LEU A 27 0.88 14.86 -8.19
C LEU A 27 -0.39 14.74 -7.33
N LEU A 28 -1.49 14.24 -7.88
CA LEU A 28 -2.72 13.99 -7.11
C LEU A 28 -2.51 12.96 -6.00
N GLY A 29 -1.73 11.90 -6.26
CA GLY A 29 -1.37 10.90 -5.26
C GLY A 29 -0.57 11.47 -4.10
N THR A 30 0.38 12.36 -4.38
CA THR A 30 1.19 13.03 -3.33
C THR A 30 0.38 14.09 -2.59
N VAL A 31 -0.45 14.88 -3.27
CA VAL A 31 -1.36 15.85 -2.64
C VAL A 31 -2.40 15.16 -1.76
N GLY A 32 -2.99 14.06 -2.23
CA GLY A 32 -3.92 13.23 -1.45
C GLY A 32 -3.28 12.64 -0.19
N LEU A 33 -1.98 12.32 -0.23
CA LEU A 33 -1.22 11.88 0.94
C LEU A 33 -1.13 12.98 2.01
N VAL A 34 -1.01 14.25 1.61
CA VAL A 34 -0.89 15.39 2.53
C VAL A 34 -2.25 15.84 3.10
N GLN A 35 -3.32 15.80 2.31
CA GLN A 35 -4.61 16.43 2.66
C GLN A 35 -5.61 15.60 3.48
N LEU A 36 -5.54 14.26 3.49
CA LEU A 36 -6.58 13.42 4.11
C LEU A 36 -6.41 13.25 5.64
N ARG A 37 -7.45 13.42 6.47
CA ARG A 37 -7.31 13.42 7.95
C ARG A 37 -7.08 12.04 8.59
N SER A 38 -7.37 10.93 7.91
CA SER A 38 -7.17 9.55 8.40
C SER A 38 -6.00 8.87 7.68
N PHE A 39 -5.13 8.17 8.43
CA PHE A 39 -4.01 7.41 7.87
C PHE A 39 -4.45 6.31 6.88
N TYR A 40 -5.65 5.75 7.06
CA TYR A 40 -6.19 4.71 6.18
C TYR A 40 -6.68 5.27 4.84
N ASP A 41 -7.35 6.42 4.83
CA ASP A 41 -7.75 7.09 3.58
C ASP A 41 -6.51 7.57 2.80
N ARG A 42 -5.45 7.97 3.52
CA ARG A 42 -4.13 8.28 2.94
C ARG A 42 -3.42 7.09 2.31
N LEU A 43 -3.85 5.84 2.50
CA LEU A 43 -3.22 4.68 1.83
C LEU A 43 -3.84 4.39 0.45
N HIS A 44 -5.10 4.81 0.24
CA HIS A 44 -5.81 4.62 -1.03
C HIS A 44 -5.42 5.66 -2.10
N ALA A 45 -5.20 6.92 -1.71
CA ALA A 45 -4.82 7.97 -2.66
C ALA A 45 -3.42 7.75 -3.30
N PRO A 46 -2.37 7.37 -2.54
CA PRO A 46 -1.05 7.14 -3.10
C PRO A 46 -1.00 5.87 -3.95
N THR A 47 -1.70 4.79 -3.58
CA THR A 47 -1.69 3.53 -4.34
C THR A 47 -2.23 3.72 -5.76
N LEU A 48 -3.32 4.48 -5.94
CA LEU A 48 -3.80 4.88 -7.27
C LEU A 48 -2.77 5.72 -8.04
N GLY A 49 -2.10 6.66 -7.35
CA GLY A 49 -1.07 7.52 -7.93
C GLY A 49 0.19 6.78 -8.39
N THR A 50 0.73 5.84 -7.60
CA THR A 50 1.92 5.05 -8.02
C THR A 50 1.55 4.03 -9.09
N SER A 51 0.44 3.30 -8.94
CA SER A 51 0.10 2.20 -9.86
C SER A 51 -0.20 2.65 -11.29
N TRP A 52 -0.86 3.79 -11.47
CA TRP A 52 -1.14 4.33 -12.81
C TRP A 52 -0.21 5.49 -13.20
N GLY A 53 0.13 6.36 -12.24
CA GLY A 53 0.96 7.53 -12.50
C GLY A 53 2.42 7.18 -12.76
N ALA A 54 3.08 6.53 -11.79
CA ALA A 54 4.49 6.13 -11.94
C ALA A 54 4.67 5.09 -13.04
N ALA A 55 3.75 4.14 -13.18
CA ALA A 55 3.76 3.19 -14.30
C ALA A 55 3.66 3.88 -15.67
N GLY A 56 2.81 4.90 -15.80
CA GLY A 56 2.69 5.70 -17.03
C GLY A 56 3.96 6.49 -17.36
N ILE A 57 4.60 7.09 -16.35
CA ILE A 57 5.88 7.79 -16.51
C ILE A 57 6.99 6.82 -16.91
N ILE A 58 7.09 5.66 -16.26
CA ILE A 58 8.06 4.61 -16.60
C ILE A 58 7.84 4.10 -18.02
N LEU A 59 6.58 3.88 -18.42
CA LEU A 59 6.25 3.46 -19.77
C LEU A 59 6.69 4.51 -20.80
N ALA A 60 6.38 5.79 -20.57
CA ALA A 60 6.83 6.89 -21.42
C ALA A 60 8.37 6.98 -21.49
N ALA A 61 9.07 6.79 -20.38
CA ALA A 61 10.53 6.75 -20.33
C ALA A 61 11.09 5.59 -21.17
N ILE A 62 10.52 4.39 -21.06
CA ILE A 62 10.89 3.21 -21.86
C ILE A 62 10.70 3.48 -23.36
N LEU A 63 9.56 4.05 -23.76
CA LEU A 63 9.30 4.39 -25.18
C LEU A 63 10.32 5.39 -25.72
N LEU A 64 10.59 6.47 -24.96
CA LEU A 64 11.52 7.52 -25.35
C LEU A 64 12.95 6.99 -25.47
N PHE A 65 13.41 6.21 -24.49
CA PHE A 65 14.76 5.64 -24.47
C PHE A 65 14.96 4.51 -25.50
N SER A 66 13.92 3.71 -25.74
CA SER A 66 13.93 2.69 -26.80
C SER A 66 14.27 3.31 -28.16
N TRP A 67 13.70 4.48 -28.45
CA TRP A 67 13.99 5.22 -29.67
C TRP A 67 15.38 5.88 -29.65
N MET A 68 15.79 6.44 -28.51
CA MET A 68 16.99 7.27 -28.42
C MET A 68 18.31 6.48 -28.47
N GLN A 69 18.35 5.26 -27.91
CA GLN A 69 19.61 4.54 -27.71
C GLN A 69 19.70 3.19 -28.44
N GLY A 70 18.61 2.66 -29.01
CA GLY A 70 18.64 1.40 -29.78
C GLY A 70 19.13 0.16 -29.00
N ARG A 71 19.40 0.33 -27.70
CA ARG A 71 19.82 -0.69 -26.75
C ARG A 71 18.98 -0.51 -25.50
N PRO A 72 18.30 -1.57 -25.00
CA PRO A 72 17.58 -1.47 -23.75
C PRO A 72 18.59 -1.19 -22.64
N VAL A 73 18.57 0.04 -22.12
CA VAL A 73 19.37 0.41 -20.96
C VAL A 73 18.69 -0.22 -19.76
N LEU A 74 19.18 -1.40 -19.36
CA LEU A 74 18.72 -2.13 -18.17
C LEU A 74 18.58 -1.23 -16.93
N HIS A 75 19.39 -0.17 -16.85
CA HIS A 75 19.35 0.82 -15.78
C HIS A 75 17.97 1.47 -15.59
N GLU A 76 17.26 1.82 -16.67
CA GLU A 76 15.96 2.51 -16.57
C GLU A 76 14.87 1.58 -16.06
N LEU A 77 14.90 0.32 -16.52
CA LEU A 77 14.00 -0.73 -16.03
C LEU A 77 14.28 -1.06 -14.57
N VAL A 78 15.56 -1.09 -14.16
CA VAL A 78 15.97 -1.30 -12.77
C VAL A 78 15.48 -0.14 -11.88
N ILE A 79 15.64 1.12 -12.30
CA ILE A 79 15.09 2.27 -11.55
C ILE A 79 13.57 2.13 -11.42
N GLY A 80 12.86 1.88 -12.54
CA GLY A 80 11.41 1.75 -12.54
C GLY A 80 10.93 0.63 -11.62
N ALA A 81 11.55 -0.55 -11.69
CA ALA A 81 11.23 -1.69 -10.83
C ALA A 81 11.55 -1.39 -9.36
N PHE A 82 12.70 -0.78 -9.07
CA PHE A 82 13.11 -0.47 -7.70
C PHE A 82 12.14 0.54 -7.07
N VAL A 83 11.81 1.63 -7.77
CA VAL A 83 10.82 2.62 -7.31
C VAL A 83 9.45 1.95 -7.10
N MET A 84 8.99 1.12 -8.04
CA MET A 84 7.71 0.43 -7.94
C MET A 84 7.64 -0.59 -6.81
N ILE A 85 8.77 -1.16 -6.36
CA ILE A 85 8.82 -2.09 -5.22
C ILE A 85 9.02 -1.34 -3.90
N THR A 86 9.97 -0.38 -3.86
CA THR A 86 10.31 0.37 -2.65
C THR A 86 9.14 1.20 -2.15
N THR A 87 8.34 1.78 -3.05
CA THR A 87 7.20 2.63 -2.69
C THR A 87 6.11 1.87 -1.91
N PRO A 88 5.53 0.76 -2.41
CA PRO A 88 4.52 0.00 -1.67
C PRO A 88 5.08 -0.66 -0.41
N VAL A 89 6.33 -1.15 -0.42
CA VAL A 89 6.97 -1.72 0.77
C VAL A 89 7.10 -0.68 1.88
N THR A 90 7.59 0.51 1.54
CA THR A 90 7.72 1.62 2.50
C THR A 90 6.35 2.04 3.02
N LEU A 91 5.35 2.10 2.14
CA LEU A 91 3.98 2.49 2.52
C LEU A 91 3.33 1.46 3.46
N MET A 92 3.53 0.17 3.22
CA MET A 92 3.09 -0.91 4.13
C MET A 92 3.77 -0.81 5.50
N MET A 93 5.09 -0.58 5.53
CA MET A 93 5.84 -0.43 6.77
C MET A 93 5.38 0.81 7.57
N LEU A 94 5.17 1.92 6.89
CA LEU A 94 4.66 3.15 7.49
C LEU A 94 3.23 2.95 8.02
N GLY A 95 2.37 2.25 7.28
CA GLY A 95 1.01 1.91 7.73
C GLY A 95 1.01 1.07 9.01
N ARG A 96 1.88 0.04 9.10
CA ARG A 96 2.03 -0.77 10.32
C ARG A 96 2.60 0.03 11.49
N ALA A 97 3.58 0.89 11.24
CA ALA A 97 4.14 1.77 12.26
C ALA A 97 3.10 2.77 12.80
N ALA A 98 2.30 3.37 11.92
CA ALA A 98 1.20 4.26 12.29
C ALA A 98 0.14 3.51 13.11
N LEU A 99 -0.25 2.30 12.70
CA LEU A 99 -1.16 1.42 13.44
C LEU A 99 -0.63 1.01 14.83
N HIS A 100 0.68 0.86 14.98
CA HIS A 100 1.30 0.58 16.28
C HIS A 100 1.29 1.83 17.17
N ARG A 101 1.58 3.00 16.59
CA ARG A 101 1.50 4.29 17.28
C ARG A 101 0.07 4.63 17.72
N ASP A 102 -0.93 4.40 16.87
CA ASP A 102 -2.34 4.71 17.18
C ASP A 102 -2.90 3.79 18.29
N ARG A 103 -2.45 2.53 18.35
CA ARG A 103 -2.71 1.61 19.47
C ARG A 103 -2.03 2.08 20.76
N ALA A 104 -0.80 2.56 20.70
CA ALA A 104 -0.08 3.08 21.85
C ALA A 104 -0.67 4.41 22.37
N GLU A 105 -1.24 5.23 21.48
CA GLU A 105 -1.94 6.48 21.80
C GLU A 105 -3.40 6.27 22.26
N GLY A 106 -3.91 5.03 22.30
CA GLY A 106 -5.21 4.69 22.88
C GLY A 106 -6.43 5.18 22.08
N ARG A 107 -6.30 5.42 20.77
CA ARG A 107 -7.43 5.84 19.92
C ARG A 107 -8.35 4.64 19.64
N GLY A 108 -9.54 4.67 20.26
CA GLY A 108 -10.51 3.57 20.36
C GLY A 108 -11.23 3.17 19.06
N GLY A 109 -10.49 2.70 18.05
CA GLY A 109 -11.06 2.19 16.79
C GLY A 109 -10.46 0.86 16.30
N VAL A 110 -9.69 0.17 17.15
CA VAL A 110 -9.01 -1.08 16.76
C VAL A 110 -9.87 -2.28 17.17
N PRO A 111 -10.27 -3.16 16.24
CA PRO A 111 -10.93 -4.41 16.58
C PRO A 111 -10.03 -5.21 17.55
N ALA A 112 -10.60 -5.61 18.68
CA ALA A 112 -9.90 -6.43 19.66
C ALA A 112 -9.35 -7.69 18.96
N ALA A 113 -8.08 -8.00 19.19
CA ALA A 113 -7.52 -9.26 18.74
C ALA A 113 -8.41 -10.38 19.27
N VAL A 114 -8.89 -11.25 18.38
CA VAL A 114 -9.62 -12.45 18.77
C VAL A 114 -8.75 -13.16 19.80
N PRO A 115 -9.24 -13.38 21.04
CA PRO A 115 -8.46 -14.06 22.06
C PRO A 115 -8.01 -15.40 21.50
N HIS A 116 -6.70 -15.55 21.29
CA HIS A 116 -6.14 -16.85 20.98
C HIS A 116 -6.27 -17.66 22.27
N PRO A 117 -6.98 -18.79 22.28
CA PRO A 117 -7.08 -19.63 23.47
C PRO A 117 -5.66 -19.93 23.96
N ASP A 118 -5.46 -19.70 25.26
CA ASP A 118 -4.21 -19.90 25.96
C ASP A 118 -3.78 -21.37 25.80
N PRO A 119 -2.54 -21.68 25.38
CA PRO A 119 -2.07 -23.06 25.27
C PRO A 119 -2.16 -23.87 26.58
N SER A 120 -2.31 -23.21 27.72
CA SER A 120 -2.51 -23.84 29.04
C SER A 120 -3.96 -24.25 29.30
N GLU A 121 -4.93 -23.68 28.57
CA GLU A 121 -6.30 -24.22 28.52
C GLU A 121 -6.29 -25.36 27.50
N GLY A 122 -6.25 -26.60 28.00
CA GLY A 122 -6.39 -27.79 27.16
C GLY A 122 -7.64 -27.70 26.27
N PRO A 123 -7.69 -28.44 25.14
CA PRO A 123 -8.81 -28.37 24.23
C PRO A 123 -10.12 -28.53 25.01
N PRO A 124 -11.11 -27.64 24.82
CA PRO A 124 -12.34 -27.66 25.60
C PRO A 124 -12.96 -29.06 25.47
N ASP A 125 -13.24 -29.68 26.61
CA ASP A 125 -13.83 -31.02 26.66
C ASP A 125 -15.25 -30.96 26.08
N VAL A 126 -15.35 -31.25 24.79
CA VAL A 126 -16.56 -31.14 23.97
C VAL A 126 -17.70 -32.00 24.54
N GLY A 127 -17.38 -33.02 25.38
CA GLY A 127 -18.37 -33.87 26.05
C GLY A 127 -19.13 -33.19 27.20
N THR A 128 -18.67 -32.03 27.68
CA THR A 128 -19.30 -31.27 28.78
C THR A 128 -19.99 -29.99 28.33
N LEU A 129 -19.84 -29.61 27.06
CA LEU A 129 -20.52 -28.45 26.48
C LEU A 129 -21.97 -28.81 26.21
N SER A 130 -22.90 -28.15 26.89
CA SER A 130 -24.32 -28.30 26.59
C SER A 130 -24.60 -27.66 25.22
N PRO A 131 -25.55 -28.17 24.42
CA PRO A 131 -25.88 -27.59 23.12
C PRO A 131 -26.20 -26.09 23.16
N GLU A 132 -26.68 -25.61 24.32
CA GLU A 132 -26.99 -24.19 24.59
C GLU A 132 -25.73 -23.30 24.65
N ASP A 133 -24.58 -23.86 25.05
CA ASP A 133 -23.32 -23.11 25.20
C ASP A 133 -22.67 -22.77 23.86
N LEU A 134 -22.99 -23.53 22.80
CA LEU A 134 -22.48 -23.33 21.44
C LEU A 134 -23.24 -22.24 20.68
N GLU A 135 -24.51 -22.01 21.02
CA GLU A 135 -25.35 -21.00 20.39
C GLU A 135 -25.15 -19.61 21.00
N SER A 136 -24.61 -19.53 22.22
CA SER A 136 -24.37 -18.25 22.89
C SER A 136 -23.06 -17.59 22.39
N PRO A 137 -23.09 -16.33 21.94
CA PRO A 137 -21.87 -15.57 21.72
C PRO A 137 -21.13 -15.42 23.05
N ARG A 138 -20.01 -16.15 23.23
CA ARG A 138 -19.24 -16.09 24.47
C ARG A 138 -18.87 -14.63 24.79
N PRO A 139 -19.23 -14.11 25.97
CA PRO A 139 -18.83 -12.76 26.34
C PRO A 139 -17.31 -12.68 26.42
N PRO A 140 -16.70 -11.53 26.06
CA PRO A 140 -15.27 -11.34 26.19
C PRO A 140 -14.86 -11.58 27.65
N LYS A 141 -13.95 -12.55 27.85
CA LYS A 141 -13.43 -12.91 29.17
C LYS A 141 -12.77 -11.66 29.77
N ALA A 142 -13.27 -11.19 30.91
CA ALA A 142 -12.76 -9.99 31.57
C ALA A 142 -11.26 -10.17 31.89
N PRO A 143 -10.43 -9.14 31.67
CA PRO A 143 -9.01 -9.23 32.00
C PRO A 143 -8.85 -9.54 33.49
N PRO A 144 -7.87 -10.38 33.87
CA PRO A 144 -7.65 -10.70 35.27
C PRO A 144 -7.34 -9.39 36.00
N MET A 145 -8.22 -9.04 36.94
CA MET A 145 -8.06 -7.89 37.81
C MET A 145 -6.79 -8.14 38.62
N ALA A 146 -5.70 -7.46 38.25
CA ALA A 146 -4.43 -7.56 38.95
C ALA A 146 -4.63 -7.04 40.37
N ILE A 147 -4.78 -7.98 41.32
CA ILE A 147 -4.78 -7.71 42.74
C ILE A 147 -3.34 -7.29 43.07
N ARG A 148 -3.18 -6.01 43.39
CA ARG A 148 -1.93 -5.41 43.86
C ARG A 148 -1.66 -5.77 45.32
#